data_AF-A0AAV8YHJ7-F1
#
_entry.id   AF-A0AAV8YHJ7-F1
#
_cell.length_a   1.000
_cell.length_b   1.000
_cell.length_c   1.000
_cell.angle_alpha   90.00
_cell.angle_beta   90.00
_cell.angle_gamma   90.00
#
_symmetry.space_group_name_H-M   'P 1'
#
loop_
_entity.id
_entity.type
_entity.pdbx_description
1 polymer ?
#
loop_
_entity_poly.entity_id
_entity_poly.type
_entity_poly.pdbx_seq_one_letter_code
_entity_poly.pdbx_strand_id
1 'polypeptide(L)'
;MGAMQPQSCEHVFEAQYCVKSTGLDGGIGAKRFCSSLDLGNYCNYVQQPGDILTYRTCVYTCTGDGCNPSNTVKPNYILMTTATVLIISMRYKQSTSSVV
;
A
#
# COMPACT_ATOMS: atom_id res chain seq x y z
N MET A 1 -8.83 3.81 12.39
CA MET A 1 -7.66 3.44 11.54
C MET A 1 -6.44 4.00 12.24
N GLY A 2 -5.64 3.15 12.89
CA GLY A 2 -4.46 3.61 13.63
C GLY A 2 -3.33 3.96 12.66
N ALA A 3 -2.81 5.18 12.73
CA ALA A 3 -1.60 5.54 12.00
C ALA A 3 -0.41 4.82 12.65
N MET A 4 0.35 4.03 11.87
CA MET A 4 1.65 3.54 12.34
C MET A 4 2.58 4.74 12.46
N GLN A 5 3.03 5.04 13.67
CA GLN A 5 3.97 6.13 13.92
C GLN A 5 5.40 5.61 13.75
N PRO A 6 6.29 6.34 13.05
CA PRO A 6 7.69 5.97 12.96
C PRO A 6 8.30 5.89 14.37
N GLN A 7 9.10 4.85 14.59
CA GLN A 7 9.83 4.60 15.83
C GLN A 7 11.32 4.62 15.54
N SER A 8 12.12 5.00 16.54
CA SER A 8 13.58 5.00 16.43
C SER A 8 14.14 3.57 16.26
N CYS A 9 15.14 3.42 15.39
CA CYS A 9 15.88 2.18 15.18
C CYS A 9 17.05 1.99 16.17
N GLU A 10 17.31 2.93 17.09
CA GLU A 10 18.47 2.91 18.00
C GLU A 10 18.53 1.68 18.92
N HIS A 11 17.39 1.05 19.18
CA HIS A 11 17.32 -0.18 19.96
C HIS A 11 17.89 -1.42 19.22
N VAL A 12 18.14 -1.31 17.91
CA VAL A 12 18.71 -2.38 17.07
C VAL A 12 20.18 -2.05 16.81
N PHE A 13 21.06 -2.93 17.25
CA PHE A 13 22.50 -2.79 17.07
C PHE A 13 22.86 -2.73 15.58
N GLU A 14 23.61 -1.70 15.16
CA GLU A 14 24.01 -1.48 13.75
C GLU A 14 22.84 -1.49 12.75
N ALA A 15 21.67 -0.96 13.14
CA ALA A 15 20.55 -0.84 12.22
C ALA A 15 20.90 0.05 11.01
N GLN A 16 20.92 -0.54 9.82
CA GLN A 16 21.22 0.15 8.56
C GLN A 16 20.05 0.14 7.57
N TYR A 17 19.07 -0.75 7.80
CA TYR A 17 18.00 -1.02 6.86
C TYR A 17 16.62 -0.96 7.51
N CYS A 18 15.64 -0.50 6.75
CA CYS A 18 14.22 -0.58 7.07
C CYS A 18 13.59 -1.70 6.26
N VAL A 19 12.98 -2.67 6.94
CA VAL A 19 12.33 -3.82 6.32
C VAL A 19 10.82 -3.67 6.42
N LYS A 20 10.13 -3.88 5.31
CA LYS A 20 8.68 -4.09 5.26
C LYS A 20 8.41 -5.52 4.83
N SER A 21 7.75 -6.28 5.69
CA SER A 21 7.20 -7.58 5.37
C SER A 21 5.70 -7.46 5.19
N THR A 22 5.16 -8.05 4.12
CA THR A 22 3.71 -8.20 3.92
C THR A 22 3.39 -9.67 3.80
N GLY A 23 2.51 -10.22 4.62
CA GLY A 23 2.17 -11.64 4.60
C GLY A 23 1.71 -12.13 5.96
N LEU A 24 2.02 -13.39 6.25
CA LEU A 24 1.70 -14.07 7.51
C LEU A 24 2.91 -13.98 8.46
N ASP A 25 3.07 -12.87 9.16
CA ASP A 25 4.05 -12.74 10.25
C ASP A 25 3.33 -12.31 11.53
N GLY A 26 2.85 -13.30 12.30
CA GLY A 26 1.97 -13.08 13.46
C GLY A 26 0.51 -12.76 13.10
N GLY A 27 0.15 -12.85 11.81
CA GLY A 27 -1.17 -12.54 11.26
C GLY A 27 -1.03 -12.02 9.82
N ILE A 28 -2.15 -11.93 9.07
CA ILE A 28 -2.14 -11.34 7.73
C ILE A 28 -2.01 -9.82 7.87
N GLY A 29 -0.89 -9.26 7.42
CA GLY A 29 -0.70 -7.82 7.50
C GLY A 29 0.60 -7.31 6.91
N ALA A 30 0.86 -6.03 7.13
CA ALA A 30 2.12 -5.39 6.84
C ALA A 30 2.83 -5.06 8.14
N LYS A 31 4.05 -5.54 8.31
CA LYS A 31 4.92 -5.28 9.46
C LYS A 31 6.14 -4.50 8.98
N ARG A 32 6.58 -3.54 9.78
CA ARG A 32 7.79 -2.75 9.53
C ARG A 32 8.71 -2.83 10.72
N PHE A 33 10.01 -3.03 10.48
CA PHE A 33 11.02 -3.12 11.53
C PHE A 33 12.40 -2.72 10.97
N CYS A 34 13.33 -2.41 11.87
CA CYS A 34 14.71 -2.08 11.52
C CYS A 34 15.58 -3.33 11.53
N SER A 35 16.58 -3.37 10.67
CA SER A 35 17.50 -4.50 10.52
C SER A 35 18.92 -4.00 10.27
N SER A 36 19.90 -4.71 10.80
CA SER A 36 21.32 -4.51 10.48
C SER A 36 21.71 -5.17 9.15
N LEU A 37 20.83 -6.04 8.64
CA LEU A 37 21.04 -6.82 7.41
C LEU A 37 20.03 -6.44 6.33
N ASP A 38 20.48 -6.45 5.08
CA ASP A 38 19.60 -6.41 3.90
C ASP A 38 18.91 -7.77 3.74
N LEU A 39 17.58 -7.78 3.86
CA LEU A 39 16.76 -8.99 3.70
C LEU A 39 16.24 -9.16 2.26
N GLY A 40 16.65 -8.27 1.35
CA GLY A 40 16.31 -8.30 -0.06
C GLY A 40 14.95 -7.67 -0.39
N ASN A 41 14.56 -7.85 -1.65
CA ASN A 41 13.32 -7.33 -2.22
C ASN A 41 12.68 -8.41 -3.09
N TYR A 42 11.82 -9.25 -2.51
CA TYR A 42 11.22 -10.39 -3.21
C TYR A 42 9.82 -10.72 -2.69
N CYS A 43 9.09 -11.52 -3.47
CA CYS A 43 7.79 -12.06 -3.08
C CYS A 43 7.76 -13.56 -3.35
N ASN A 44 7.25 -14.33 -2.39
CA ASN A 44 7.03 -15.77 -2.51
C ASN A 44 5.58 -16.11 -2.20
N TYR A 45 5.12 -17.22 -2.77
CA TYR A 45 3.84 -17.82 -2.42
C TYR A 45 4.07 -18.90 -1.36
N VAL A 46 3.37 -18.80 -0.24
CA VAL A 46 3.49 -19.70 0.91
C VAL A 46 2.13 -20.29 1.21
N GLN A 47 2.06 -21.60 1.37
CA GLN A 47 0.87 -22.31 1.82
C GLN A 47 1.13 -22.83 3.23
N GLN A 48 0.29 -22.43 4.19
CA GLN A 48 0.44 -22.93 5.56
C GLN A 48 -0.15 -24.33 5.68
N PRO A 49 0.49 -25.24 6.46
CA PRO A 49 -0.07 -26.55 6.72
C PRO A 49 -1.47 -26.43 7.34
N GLY A 50 -2.47 -27.05 6.71
CA GLY A 50 -3.86 -27.03 7.18
C GLY A 50 -4.72 -25.91 6.60
N ASP A 51 -4.16 -25.01 5.78
CA ASP A 51 -4.90 -23.94 5.10
C ASP A 51 -5.10 -24.26 3.62
N ILE A 52 -6.30 -23.95 3.09
CA ILE A 52 -6.60 -24.12 1.66
C ILE A 52 -6.07 -22.98 0.79
N LEU A 53 -5.72 -21.85 1.41
CA LEU A 53 -5.30 -20.64 0.74
C LEU A 53 -3.78 -20.62 0.57
N THR A 54 -3.35 -20.06 -0.55
CA THR A 54 -1.94 -19.74 -0.80
C THR A 54 -1.76 -18.23 -0.63
N TYR A 55 -0.86 -17.83 0.25
CA TYR A 55 -0.63 -16.44 0.58
C TYR A 55 0.60 -15.92 -0.16
N ARG A 56 0.50 -14.70 -0.70
CA ARG A 56 1.66 -13.99 -1.25
C ARG A 56 2.33 -13.20 -0.14
N THR A 57 3.53 -13.62 0.24
CA THR A 57 4.37 -12.93 1.22
C THR A 57 5.48 -12.18 0.49
N CYS A 58 5.71 -10.92 0.84
CA CYS A 58 6.78 -10.11 0.25
C CYS A 58 7.66 -9.48 1.33
N VAL A 59 8.94 -9.37 1.04
CA VAL A 59 9.94 -8.67 1.84
C VAL A 59 10.48 -7.53 1.00
N TYR A 60 10.57 -6.34 1.58
CA TYR A 60 11.15 -5.16 0.97
C TYR A 60 12.17 -4.54 1.91
N THR A 61 13.35 -4.24 1.39
CA THR A 61 14.43 -3.60 2.15
C THR A 61 14.81 -2.29 1.48
N CYS A 62 14.90 -1.24 2.28
CA CYS A 62 15.31 0.09 1.85
C CYS A 62 16.15 0.78 2.93
N THR A 63 16.79 1.88 2.56
CA THR A 63 17.50 2.78 3.47
C THR A 63 16.82 4.16 3.46
N GLY A 64 17.01 4.90 4.56
CA GLY A 64 16.46 6.25 4.72
C GLY A 64 15.11 6.30 5.44
N ASP A 65 14.85 7.43 6.10
CA ASP A 65 13.67 7.62 6.93
C ASP A 65 12.38 7.58 6.11
N GLY A 66 11.37 6.83 6.57
CA GLY A 66 10.05 6.77 5.95
C GLY A 66 9.98 5.99 4.63
N CYS A 67 11.03 5.23 4.28
CA CYS A 67 11.01 4.37 3.11
C CYS A 67 10.03 3.17 3.28
N ASN A 68 9.80 2.39 2.22
CA ASN A 68 8.76 1.35 2.18
C ASN A 68 7.32 1.85 2.51
N PRO A 69 6.83 2.90 1.82
CA PRO A 69 5.47 3.39 2.03
C PRO A 69 4.43 2.31 1.70
N SER A 70 3.23 2.47 2.26
CA SER A 70 2.07 1.78 1.72
C SER A 70 1.63 2.50 0.45
N ASN A 71 1.17 1.76 -0.57
CA ASN A 71 0.61 2.39 -1.76
C ASN A 71 -0.61 3.22 -1.35
N THR A 72 -0.44 4.53 -1.32
CA THR A 72 -1.56 5.45 -1.14
C THR A 72 -2.20 5.66 -2.51
N VAL A 73 -3.43 5.19 -2.68
CA VAL A 73 -4.21 5.53 -3.87
C VAL A 73 -4.47 7.04 -3.81
N LYS A 74 -3.70 7.82 -4.56
CA LYS A 74 -3.93 9.26 -4.67
C LYS A 74 -5.10 9.48 -5.64
N PRO A 75 -6.11 10.28 -5.27
CA PRO A 75 -7.19 10.60 -6.21
C PRO A 75 -6.60 11.28 -7.45
N ASN A 76 -6.93 10.74 -8.63
CA ASN A 76 -6.52 11.35 -9.89
C ASN A 76 -7.49 12.51 -10.19
N TYR A 77 -7.04 13.74 -9.92
CA TYR A 77 -7.84 14.94 -10.11
C TYR A 77 -8.35 15.10 -11.55
N ILE A 78 -7.53 14.74 -12.55
CA ILE A 78 -7.91 14.85 -13.97
C ILE A 78 -9.11 13.94 -14.26
N LEU A 79 -9.04 12.68 -13.80
CA LEU A 79 -10.14 11.72 -13.98
C LEU A 79 -11.43 12.18 -13.27
N MET A 80 -11.30 12.76 -12.08
CA MET A 80 -12.46 13.30 -11.36
C MET A 80 -13.07 14.52 -12.06
N THR A 81 -12.24 15.43 -12.59
CA THR A 81 -12.72 16.59 -13.34
C THR A 81 -13.38 16.20 -14.67
N THR A 82 -12.85 15.22 -15.39
CA THR A 82 -13.48 14.77 -16.64
C THR A 82 -14.80 14.04 -16.37
N ALA A 83 -14.86 13.21 -15.33
CA ALA A 83 -16.10 12.55 -14.93
C ALA A 83 -17.19 13.56 -14.53
N THR A 84 -16.85 14.58 -13.76
CA THR A 84 -17.81 15.63 -13.36
C THR A 84 -18.30 16.45 -14.55
N VAL A 85 -17.41 16.84 -15.48
CA VAL A 85 -17.80 17.54 -16.72
C VAL A 85 -18.70 16.66 -17.59
N LEU A 86 -18.40 15.37 -17.73
CA LEU A 86 -19.25 14.43 -18.48
C LEU A 86 -20.63 14.25 -17.85
N ILE A 87 -20.70 14.18 -16.52
CA ILE A 87 -21.99 14.11 -15.82
C ILE A 87 -22.79 15.39 -16.05
N ILE A 88 -22.15 16.56 -15.96
CA ILE A 88 -22.81 17.86 -16.22
C ILE A 88 -23.29 17.93 -17.67
N SER A 89 -22.49 17.51 -18.65
CA SER A 89 -22.88 17.56 -20.06
C SER A 89 -24.01 16.58 -20.41
N MET A 90 -24.04 15.39 -19.81
CA MET A 90 -25.15 14.45 -19.93
C MET A 90 -26.44 15.01 -19.32
N ARG A 91 -26.35 15.67 -18.16
CA ARG A 91 -27.51 16.34 -17.52
C ARG A 91 -28.01 17.53 -18.34
N TYR A 92 -27.09 18.33 -18.88
CA TYR A 92 -27.42 19.44 -19.76
C TYR A 92 -28.15 18.95 -21.01
N LYS A 93 -27.65 17.88 -21.65
CA LYS A 93 -28.27 17.26 -22.82
C LYS A 93 -29.65 16.64 -22.53
N GLN A 94 -29.82 16.00 -21.37
CA GLN A 94 -31.12 15.51 -20.92
C GLN A 94 -32.13 16.65 -20.76
N SER A 95 -31.70 17.77 -20.14
CA SER A 95 -32.55 18.95 -19.92
C SER A 95 -32.93 19.67 -21.22
N THR A 96 -32.10 19.61 -22.26
CA THR A 96 -32.42 20.19 -23.58
C THR A 96 -33.35 19.29 -24.40
N SER A 97 -33.24 17.95 -24.27
CA SER A 97 -34.15 17.00 -24.94
C SER A 97 -35.55 16.92 -24.32
N SER A 98 -35.77 17.40 -23.10
CA SER A 98 -37.11 17.46 -22.48
C SER A 98 -37.87 18.77 -22.74
N VAL A 99 -37.26 19.74 -23.45
CA VAL A 99 -37.84 21.06 -23.74
C VAL A 99 -38.20 21.22 -25.24
N VAL A 100 -38.11 20.14 -26.03
CA VAL A 100 -38.60 20.04 -27.41
C VAL A 100 -39.73 19.03 -27.49
#